data_AF-A0A1L8DNV2-F1
#
_entry.id   AF-A0A1L8DNV2-F1
#
_cell.length_a   1.000
_cell.length_b   1.000
_cell.length_c   1.000
_cell.angle_alpha   90.00
_cell.angle_beta   90.00
_cell.angle_gamma   90.00
#
_symmetry.space_group_name_H-M   'P 1'
#
loop_
_entity.id
_entity.type
_entity.pdbx_description
1 polymer ?
#
loop_
_entity_poly.entity_id
_entity_poly.type
_entity_poly.pdbx_seq_one_letter_code
_entity_poly.pdbx_strand_id
1 'polypeptide(L)'
;MLKFAPAIFLFVIIAAQDNAFKDDGIELINLPPRFGGGGNSVNYNNSKRELEGCRIVDKVLKHGDAWTDPRACVDYFCYDGMLIDVDFCEDLVMDKPNCYILPVKPSYDYPYCCPKVKCDE
;
A
#
# COMPACT_ATOMS: atom_id res chain seq x y z
N MET A 1 -45.57 -41.64 7.04
CA MET A 1 -44.59 -42.04 6.00
C MET A 1 -44.76 -41.12 4.80
N LEU A 2 -43.81 -40.22 4.53
CA LEU A 2 -43.24 -39.93 3.20
C LEU A 2 -42.23 -38.78 3.37
N LYS A 3 -40.96 -39.12 3.19
CA LYS A 3 -39.84 -38.19 3.02
C LYS A 3 -39.85 -37.71 1.58
N PHE A 4 -39.82 -36.40 1.34
CA PHE A 4 -39.28 -35.84 0.10
C PHE A 4 -38.65 -34.47 0.40
N ALA A 5 -37.33 -34.45 0.48
CA ALA A 5 -36.52 -33.28 0.20
C ALA A 5 -35.79 -33.56 -1.11
N PRO A 6 -35.64 -32.55 -1.98
CA PRO A 6 -34.38 -32.41 -2.68
C PRO A 6 -33.78 -31.04 -2.44
N ALA A 7 -32.53 -31.11 -1.99
CA ALA A 7 -31.57 -30.04 -1.83
C ALA A 7 -31.55 -29.06 -3.02
N ILE A 8 -31.77 -27.78 -2.72
CA ILE A 8 -31.39 -26.68 -3.62
C ILE A 8 -29.89 -26.47 -3.37
N PHE A 9 -29.08 -26.99 -4.29
CA PHE A 9 -27.65 -26.69 -4.38
C PHE A 9 -27.48 -25.21 -4.76
N LEU A 10 -27.17 -24.37 -3.78
CA LEU A 10 -26.63 -23.04 -4.02
C LEU A 10 -25.17 -23.21 -4.46
N PHE A 11 -24.93 -23.13 -5.77
CA PHE A 11 -23.59 -22.97 -6.33
C PHE A 11 -23.07 -21.58 -5.97
N VAL A 12 -22.09 -21.55 -5.06
CA VAL A 12 -21.24 -20.38 -4.83
C VAL A 12 -20.28 -20.29 -6.02
N ILE A 13 -20.48 -19.29 -6.87
CA ILE A 13 -19.52 -18.98 -7.94
C ILE A 13 -18.34 -18.24 -7.28
N ILE A 14 -17.24 -18.95 -7.06
CA ILE A 14 -15.95 -18.36 -6.73
C ILE A 14 -15.38 -17.84 -8.05
N ALA A 15 -15.39 -16.51 -8.24
CA ALA A 15 -14.61 -15.89 -9.29
C ALA A 15 -13.14 -15.90 -8.86
N ALA A 16 -12.39 -16.90 -9.33
CA ALA A 16 -10.93 -16.83 -9.35
C ALA A 16 -10.53 -15.72 -10.32
N GLN A 17 -9.84 -14.68 -9.84
CA GLN A 17 -9.10 -13.78 -10.72
C GLN A 17 -7.84 -14.53 -11.17
N ASP A 18 -7.83 -14.96 -12.42
CA ASP A 18 -6.65 -15.51 -13.06
C ASP A 18 -5.56 -14.44 -13.13
N ASN A 19 -4.50 -14.65 -12.35
CA ASN A 19 -3.24 -13.96 -12.48
C ASN A 19 -2.64 -14.33 -13.85
N ALA A 20 -2.86 -13.48 -14.85
CA ALA A 20 -2.07 -13.51 -16.08
C ALA A 20 -0.70 -12.85 -15.79
N PHE A 21 0.12 -13.54 -15.00
CA PHE A 21 1.55 -13.29 -14.91
C PHE A 21 2.17 -13.76 -16.22
N LYS A 22 2.32 -12.83 -17.17
CA LYS A 22 2.98 -13.12 -18.44
C LYS A 22 4.46 -12.84 -18.28
N ASP A 23 5.19 -13.90 -17.99
CA ASP A 23 6.63 -14.01 -18.08
C ASP A 23 7.01 -13.92 -19.57
N ASP A 24 7.25 -12.72 -20.08
CA ASP A 24 7.87 -12.53 -21.40
C ASP A 24 9.34 -12.16 -21.16
N GLY A 25 10.16 -13.22 -21.17
CA GLY A 25 11.62 -13.31 -21.28
C GLY A 25 12.45 -12.02 -21.24
N ILE A 26 13.29 -11.93 -20.20
CA ILE A 26 14.52 -11.15 -20.22
C ILE A 26 15.44 -11.74 -21.29
N GLU A 27 15.39 -11.22 -22.52
CA GLU A 27 16.52 -11.33 -23.44
C GLU A 27 17.51 -10.18 -23.16
N LEU A 28 18.54 -10.53 -22.39
CA LEU A 28 19.81 -9.80 -22.31
C LEU A 28 20.44 -9.73 -23.70
N ILE A 29 20.32 -8.58 -24.38
CA ILE A 29 21.22 -8.29 -25.50
C ILE A 29 21.60 -6.81 -25.59
N ASN A 30 22.91 -6.61 -25.65
CA ASN A 30 23.63 -5.37 -25.81
C ASN A 30 23.42 -4.70 -27.19
N LEU A 31 23.31 -3.36 -27.18
CA LEU A 31 23.67 -2.39 -28.25
C LEU A 31 22.86 -2.33 -29.59
N PRO A 32 22.76 -1.14 -30.24
CA PRO A 32 21.87 -0.83 -31.39
C PRO A 32 22.56 -1.16 -32.74
N PRO A 33 21.86 -1.37 -33.91
CA PRO A 33 21.12 -0.31 -34.62
C PRO A 33 19.95 -0.73 -35.57
N ARG A 34 19.19 0.28 -36.02
CA ARG A 34 18.49 0.49 -37.33
C ARG A 34 17.90 -0.72 -38.08
N PHE A 35 16.58 -0.72 -38.36
CA PHE A 35 15.94 -0.37 -39.64
C PHE A 35 14.46 -0.84 -39.69
N GLY A 36 13.56 0.11 -39.99
CA GLY A 36 12.42 -0.08 -40.92
C GLY A 36 11.22 -0.96 -40.50
N GLY A 37 10.06 -0.34 -40.29
CA GLY A 37 8.77 -1.01 -40.52
C GLY A 37 7.57 -0.42 -39.77
N GLY A 38 6.73 0.33 -40.48
CA GLY A 38 5.31 0.49 -40.14
C GLY A 38 5.00 1.45 -38.98
N GLY A 39 4.96 2.74 -39.28
CA GLY A 39 4.43 3.74 -38.36
C GLY A 39 2.92 3.57 -38.18
N ASN A 40 2.52 2.86 -37.13
CA ASN A 40 1.28 3.20 -36.45
C ASN A 40 1.59 4.41 -35.57
N SER A 41 1.14 5.59 -36.00
CA SER A 41 1.06 6.76 -35.14
C SER A 41 0.16 6.42 -33.95
N VAL A 42 0.76 5.87 -32.90
CA VAL A 42 0.16 5.87 -31.57
C VAL A 42 0.03 7.34 -31.22
N ASN A 43 -1.21 7.82 -31.29
CA ASN A 43 -1.59 9.13 -30.85
C ASN A 43 -1.32 9.18 -29.35
N TYR A 44 -0.11 9.60 -28.98
CA TYR A 44 0.24 10.00 -27.63
C TYR A 44 -0.54 11.29 -27.36
N ASN A 45 -1.84 11.13 -27.13
CA ASN A 45 -2.64 12.15 -26.51
C ASN A 45 -1.89 12.54 -25.24
N ASN A 46 -1.55 13.83 -25.16
CA ASN A 46 -0.94 14.51 -24.03
C ASN A 46 -1.75 14.28 -22.75
N SER A 47 -1.68 13.08 -22.18
CA SER A 47 -2.03 12.84 -20.80
C SER A 47 -0.88 13.41 -20.01
N LYS A 48 -0.99 14.71 -19.74
CA LYS A 48 -0.36 15.42 -18.63
C LYS A 48 -0.08 14.38 -17.56
N ARG A 49 1.21 14.08 -17.31
CA ARG A 49 1.65 13.20 -16.22
C ARG A 49 1.23 13.87 -14.92
N GLU A 50 -0.05 13.77 -14.57
CA GLU A 50 -0.50 13.95 -13.21
C GLU A 50 0.14 12.78 -12.49
N LEU A 51 1.27 13.08 -11.83
CA LEU A 51 2.00 12.15 -10.98
C LEU A 51 0.97 11.35 -10.19
N GLU A 52 0.95 10.05 -10.40
CA GLU A 52 -0.01 9.15 -9.77
C GLU A 52 0.02 9.41 -8.26
N GLY A 53 -1.13 9.68 -7.65
CA GLY A 53 -1.23 9.90 -6.21
C GLY A 53 -1.20 8.57 -5.46
N CYS A 54 -0.67 8.55 -4.24
CA CYS A 54 -0.70 7.36 -3.40
C CYS A 54 -2.02 7.30 -2.64
N ARG A 55 -2.67 6.13 -2.64
CA ARG A 55 -3.92 5.93 -1.91
C ARG A 55 -3.67 5.11 -0.64
N ILE A 56 -4.02 5.69 0.51
CA ILE A 56 -3.96 5.01 1.81
C ILE A 56 -5.37 4.99 2.38
N VAL A 57 -6.04 3.82 2.33
CA VAL A 57 -7.40 3.61 2.85
C VAL A 57 -8.39 4.68 2.36
N ASP A 58 -8.63 5.71 3.17
CA ASP A 58 -9.55 6.83 3.01
C ASP A 58 -8.88 8.15 2.58
N LYS A 59 -7.54 8.16 2.41
CA LYS A 59 -6.75 9.33 2.02
C LYS A 59 -6.03 9.13 0.68
N VAL A 60 -5.90 10.23 -0.07
CA VAL A 60 -5.10 10.31 -1.29
C VAL A 60 -4.00 11.35 -1.07
N LEU A 61 -2.75 10.92 -1.20
CA LEU A 61 -1.54 11.75 -1.12
C LEU A 61 -1.05 12.07 -2.52
N LYS A 62 -0.53 13.27 -2.73
CA LYS A 62 0.16 13.64 -3.96
C LYS A 62 1.63 13.25 -3.88
N HIS A 63 2.31 13.24 -5.03
CA HIS A 63 3.76 13.13 -5.07
C HIS A 63 4.40 14.17 -4.14
N GLY A 64 5.29 13.73 -3.26
CA GLY A 64 6.01 14.54 -2.29
C GLY A 64 5.24 14.83 -1.00
N ASP A 65 4.00 14.38 -0.87
CA ASP A 65 3.25 14.52 0.38
C ASP A 65 3.72 13.51 1.42
N ALA A 66 3.88 13.99 2.66
CA ALA A 66 4.01 13.17 3.85
C ALA A 66 2.70 13.22 4.66
N TRP A 67 2.35 12.11 5.31
CA TRP A 67 1.18 12.06 6.17
C TRP A 67 1.30 11.02 7.28
N THR A 68 1.04 11.46 8.50
CA THR A 68 0.92 10.58 9.66
C THR A 68 -0.50 10.03 9.84
N ASP A 69 -0.67 8.70 9.89
CA ASP A 69 -1.94 8.08 10.29
C ASP A 69 -2.15 8.26 11.80
N PRO A 70 -3.20 9.00 12.23
CA PRO A 70 -3.43 9.29 13.64
C PRO A 70 -3.79 8.06 14.48
N ARG A 71 -4.20 6.95 13.86
CA ARG A 71 -4.61 5.71 14.57
C ARG A 71 -3.41 4.91 15.04
N ALA A 72 -2.37 4.86 14.21
CA ALA A 72 -1.20 4.03 14.43
C ALA A 72 0.10 4.84 14.64
N CYS A 73 0.05 6.17 14.45
CA CYS A 73 1.22 7.04 14.44
C CYS A 73 2.30 6.53 13.47
N VAL A 74 1.88 6.29 12.22
CA VAL A 74 2.75 5.82 11.15
C VAL A 74 2.90 6.93 10.14
N ASP A 75 4.12 7.31 9.81
CA ASP A 75 4.37 8.31 8.77
C ASP A 75 4.45 7.63 7.41
N TYR A 76 3.74 8.19 6.43
CA TYR A 76 3.71 7.71 5.05
C TYR A 76 4.24 8.78 4.12
N PHE A 77 5.22 8.43 3.28
CA PHE A 77 5.71 9.30 2.22
C PHE A 77 5.31 8.79 0.84
N CYS A 78 4.65 9.66 0.06
CA CYS A 78 4.22 9.34 -1.30
C CYS A 78 5.21 9.85 -2.34
N TYR A 79 5.66 8.96 -3.23
CA TYR A 79 6.52 9.30 -4.35
C TYR A 79 6.13 8.51 -5.60
N ASP A 80 5.82 9.21 -6.69
CA ASP A 80 5.49 8.63 -8.00
C ASP A 80 4.45 7.50 -7.94
N GLY A 81 3.35 7.71 -7.21
CA GLY A 81 2.26 6.74 -7.08
C GLY A 81 2.52 5.61 -6.10
N MET A 82 3.70 5.58 -5.47
CA MET A 82 4.11 4.54 -4.52
C MET A 82 4.38 5.12 -3.13
N LEU A 83 4.01 4.36 -2.10
CA LEU A 83 4.43 4.66 -0.72
C LEU A 83 5.84 4.11 -0.56
N ILE A 84 6.84 5.00 -0.55
CA ILE A 84 8.25 4.60 -0.57
C ILE A 84 8.89 4.63 0.82
N ASP A 85 8.31 5.38 1.76
CA ASP A 85 8.79 5.45 3.13
C ASP A 85 7.61 5.27 4.10
N VAL A 86 7.81 4.40 5.08
CA VAL A 86 6.83 4.08 6.11
C VAL A 86 7.55 3.96 7.44
N ASP A 87 7.50 5.04 8.22
CA ASP A 87 8.12 5.08 9.54
C ASP A 87 7.12 4.66 10.62
N PHE A 88 7.58 3.79 11.53
CA PHE A 88 6.82 3.29 12.66
C PHE A 88 7.44 3.75 13.97
N CYS A 89 6.62 3.88 15.01
CA CYS A 89 7.12 4.05 16.35
C CYS A 89 7.97 2.85 16.80
N GLU A 90 9.01 3.13 17.60
CA GLU A 90 9.86 2.09 18.18
C GLU A 90 9.07 1.14 19.10
N ASP A 91 9.49 -0.13 19.11
CA ASP A 91 8.97 -1.12 20.03
C ASP A 91 9.26 -0.73 21.48
N LEU A 92 8.22 -0.69 22.30
CA LEU A 92 8.34 -0.35 23.71
C LEU A 92 8.72 -1.58 24.54
N VAL A 93 9.83 -1.48 25.26
CA VAL A 93 10.26 -2.49 26.23
C VAL A 93 9.92 -2.00 27.64
N MET A 94 9.09 -2.75 28.38
CA MET A 94 8.86 -2.52 29.81
C MET A 94 9.68 -3.53 30.62
N ASP A 95 10.92 -3.15 30.94
CA ASP A 95 11.89 -3.96 31.69
C ASP A 95 11.92 -3.65 33.20
N LYS A 96 11.25 -2.57 33.63
CA LYS A 96 11.29 -2.06 35.00
C LYS A 96 9.92 -2.14 35.70
N PRO A 97 9.90 -2.38 37.03
CA PRO A 97 8.68 -2.29 37.83
C PRO A 97 8.21 -0.83 37.92
N ASN A 98 6.90 -0.63 38.13
CA ASN A 98 6.27 0.69 38.23
C ASN A 98 6.37 1.57 36.97
N CYS A 99 6.44 0.93 35.80
CA CYS A 99 6.35 1.61 34.51
C CYS A 99 5.00 1.35 33.85
N TYR A 100 4.53 2.33 33.08
CA TYR A 100 3.33 2.23 32.26
C TYR A 100 3.57 2.85 30.88
N ILE A 101 2.80 2.37 29.90
CA ILE A 101 2.84 2.89 28.53
C ILE A 101 1.87 4.07 28.43
N LEU A 102 2.40 5.23 28.04
CA LEU A 102 1.61 6.35 27.56
C LEU A 102 1.11 6.01 26.15
N PRO A 103 -0.21 6.07 25.89
CA PRO A 103 -0.78 5.68 24.61
C PRO A 103 -0.40 6.65 23.49
N VAL A 104 -0.68 6.23 22.26
CA VAL A 104 -0.57 7.07 21.04
C VAL A 104 -1.38 8.36 21.22
N LYS A 105 -0.81 9.49 20.80
CA LYS A 105 -1.49 10.79 20.83
C LYS A 105 -1.92 11.19 19.42
N PRO A 106 -3.17 10.94 19.01
CA PRO A 106 -3.63 11.15 17.62
C PRO A 106 -3.65 12.61 17.17
N SER A 107 -3.55 13.56 18.12
CA SER A 107 -3.51 15.00 17.84
C SER A 107 -2.13 15.53 17.44
N TYR A 108 -1.11 14.67 17.41
CA TYR A 108 0.26 15.04 17.07
C TYR A 108 0.71 14.28 15.82
N ASP A 109 1.65 14.87 15.08
CA ASP A 109 2.30 14.21 13.95
C ASP A 109 3.45 13.32 14.43
N TYR A 110 3.91 12.41 13.58
CA TYR A 110 5.09 11.59 13.83
C TYR A 110 6.34 12.49 14.00
N PRO A 111 7.28 12.17 14.90
CA PRO A 111 7.30 11.08 15.88
C PRO A 111 6.64 11.42 17.22
N TYR A 112 5.97 12.57 17.34
CA TYR A 112 5.44 13.07 18.62
C TYR A 112 4.16 12.35 19.06
N CYS A 113 3.44 11.72 18.14
CA CYS A 113 2.31 10.86 18.48
C CYS A 113 2.71 9.50 19.06
N CYS A 114 4.00 9.12 19.03
CA CYS A 114 4.43 7.78 19.43
C CYS A 114 4.20 7.50 20.93
N PRO A 115 3.86 6.24 21.27
CA PRO A 115 3.69 5.83 22.65
C PRO A 115 5.04 5.85 23.37
N LYS A 116 5.04 6.03 24.69
CA LYS A 116 6.28 6.14 25.49
C LYS A 116 6.14 5.39 26.80
N VAL A 117 7.21 4.77 27.28
CA VAL A 117 7.25 4.22 28.63
C VAL A 117 7.53 5.36 29.62
N LYS A 118 6.67 5.46 30.65
CA LYS A 118 6.89 6.34 31.79
C LYS A 118 6.99 5.48 33.04
N CYS A 119 8.07 5.65 33.79
CA CYS A 119 8.28 4.99 35.07
C CYS A 119 8.14 6.03 36.18
N ASP A 120 7.51 5.64 37.28
CA ASP A 120 7.54 6.44 38.50
C ASP A 120 8.94 6.25 39.13
N GLU A 121 9.65 7.35 39.35
CA GLU A 121 11.00 7.38 39.93
C GLU A 121 11.02 7.02 41.42
#